data_AF-A0A8H5UC69-F1
#
_entry.id   AF-A0A8H5UC69-F1
#
_cell.length_a   1.000
_cell.length_b   1.000
_cell.length_c   1.000
_cell.angle_alpha   90.00
_cell.angle_beta   90.00
_cell.angle_gamma   90.00
#
_symmetry.space_group_name_H-M   'P 1'
#
loop_
_entity.id
_entity.type
_entity.pdbx_description
1 polymer ?
#
loop_
_entity_poly.entity_id
_entity_poly.type
_entity_poly.pdbx_seq_one_letter_code
_entity_poly.pdbx_strand_id
1 'polypeptide(L)'
;MKVLFLGASGSIGSEAFRQCLSHPKITSVIAFVRRALPTNHPKLQTVVIKDFLNWSDDILLPHVDAAAMICAMGSYRGNVNVDMEYPLAFQTAFAALLEKQPKREPFRFIHLSGKWVVQEQDAKLWVNDYPRKLKGLYELRSLELAKEHEAVWKAWMLKPGGVITQRLRVPGYLAQVLLGDDYVIRNEELGAFFTYLAVEGSEKDGFVVLNRRIVEGGREYLKKMSSVVDN
;
A
#
# COMPACT_ATOMS: atom_id res chain seq x y z
N MET A 1 13.73 10.50 -3.98
CA MET A 1 12.27 10.78 -3.85
C MET A 1 11.79 10.46 -2.44
N LYS A 2 10.69 11.11 -2.02
CA LYS A 2 10.05 10.93 -0.71
C LYS A 2 8.83 10.02 -0.83
N VAL A 3 8.69 9.05 0.08
CA VAL A 3 7.57 8.09 0.14
C VAL A 3 6.91 8.16 1.52
N LEU A 4 5.58 8.24 1.54
CA LEU A 4 4.77 8.22 2.74
C LEU A 4 4.33 6.78 3.07
N PHE A 5 4.09 6.51 4.34
CA PHE A 5 3.74 5.17 4.80
C PHE A 5 2.68 5.16 5.88
N LEU A 6 1.68 4.29 5.71
CA LEU A 6 0.71 3.87 6.73
C LEU A 6 0.81 2.35 6.88
N GLY A 7 0.90 1.86 8.12
CA GLY A 7 1.03 0.41 8.39
C GLY A 7 2.45 -0.16 8.27
N ALA A 8 3.49 0.68 8.41
CA ALA A 8 4.90 0.26 8.37
C ALA A 8 5.29 -0.81 9.42
N SER A 9 4.58 -0.87 10.55
CA SER A 9 4.81 -1.87 11.62
C SER A 9 4.02 -3.18 11.44
N GLY A 10 3.20 -3.29 10.38
CA GLY A 10 2.38 -4.47 10.10
C GLY A 10 3.20 -5.65 9.57
N SER A 11 2.64 -6.86 9.68
CA SER A 11 3.28 -8.09 9.19
C SER A 11 3.59 -8.06 7.69
N ILE A 12 2.71 -7.44 6.90
CA ILE A 12 2.88 -7.27 5.45
C ILE A 12 3.67 -5.99 5.16
N GLY A 13 3.20 -4.85 5.67
CA GLY A 13 3.78 -3.52 5.39
C GLY A 13 5.24 -3.37 5.79
N SER A 14 5.72 -4.10 6.81
CA SER A 14 7.12 -4.04 7.27
C SER A 14 8.14 -4.43 6.20
N GLU A 15 7.79 -5.35 5.29
CA GLU A 15 8.70 -5.77 4.22
C GLU A 15 8.81 -4.71 3.14
N ALA A 16 7.68 -4.15 2.67
CA ALA A 16 7.68 -3.01 1.77
C ALA A 16 8.43 -1.81 2.37
N PHE A 17 8.21 -1.53 3.66
CA PHE A 17 8.91 -0.47 4.39
C PHE A 17 10.43 -0.67 4.39
N ARG A 18 10.91 -1.89 4.70
CA ARG A 18 12.33 -2.25 4.66
C ARG A 18 12.92 -2.05 3.27
N GLN A 19 12.22 -2.51 2.23
CA GLN A 19 12.68 -2.36 0.85
C GLN A 19 12.74 -0.88 0.43
N CYS A 20 11.76 -0.05 0.83
CA CYS A 20 11.81 1.38 0.58
C CYS A 20 13.01 2.08 1.24
N LEU A 21 13.34 1.71 2.49
CA LEU A 21 14.51 2.26 3.18
C LEU A 21 15.83 1.90 2.48
N SER A 22 15.94 0.66 1.97
CA SER A 22 17.12 0.21 1.24
C SER A 22 17.21 0.74 -0.19
N HIS A 23 16.09 1.20 -0.78
CA HIS A 23 16.06 1.57 -2.20
C HIS A 23 16.85 2.86 -2.49
N PRO A 24 17.78 2.88 -3.46
CA PRO A 24 18.67 4.02 -3.70
C PRO A 24 17.95 5.28 -4.20
N LYS A 25 16.91 5.14 -5.05
CA LYS A 25 16.11 6.29 -5.51
C LYS A 25 15.22 6.89 -4.40
N ILE A 26 14.96 6.16 -3.31
CA ILE A 26 14.18 6.67 -2.18
C ILE A 26 15.16 7.32 -1.21
N THR A 27 14.97 8.61 -0.99
CA THR A 27 15.86 9.45 -0.17
C THR A 27 15.23 9.76 1.19
N SER A 28 13.91 9.64 1.32
CA SER A 28 13.18 9.89 2.56
C SER A 28 11.93 9.01 2.62
N VAL A 29 11.66 8.43 3.79
CA VAL A 29 10.46 7.67 4.11
C VAL A 29 9.80 8.31 5.34
N ILE A 30 8.56 8.75 5.19
CA ILE A 30 7.77 9.33 6.28
C ILE A 30 6.73 8.31 6.73
N ALA A 31 6.88 7.77 7.94
CA ALA A 31 5.93 6.83 8.52
C ALA A 31 4.98 7.55 9.47
N PHE A 32 3.70 7.61 9.10
CA PHE A 32 2.63 8.07 9.98
C PHE A 32 2.19 6.93 10.89
N VAL A 33 2.38 7.12 12.20
CA VAL A 33 2.29 6.02 13.18
C VAL A 33 1.52 6.43 14.41
N ARG A 34 0.88 5.46 15.08
CA ARG A 34 0.24 5.66 16.39
C ARG A 34 1.24 5.72 17.55
N ARG A 35 2.43 5.15 17.34
CA ARG A 35 3.54 5.07 18.31
C ARG A 35 4.85 5.01 17.55
N ALA A 36 5.93 5.52 18.14
CA ALA A 36 7.25 5.49 17.51
C ALA A 36 7.63 4.06 17.07
N LEU A 37 8.28 3.95 15.91
CA LEU A 37 8.80 2.68 15.43
C LEU A 37 10.11 2.35 16.17
N PRO A 38 10.37 1.09 16.54
CA PRO A 38 11.59 0.68 17.24
C PRO A 38 12.78 0.53 16.27
N THR A 39 12.96 1.49 15.37
CA THR A 39 14.05 1.49 14.38
C THR A 39 14.56 2.91 14.16
N ASN A 40 15.87 3.04 13.99
CA ASN A 40 16.52 4.27 13.61
C ASN A 40 17.16 4.07 12.23
N HIS A 41 16.82 4.90 11.26
CA HIS A 41 17.37 4.82 9.91
C HIS A 41 17.55 6.23 9.33
N PRO A 42 18.65 6.55 8.65
CA PRO A 42 18.93 7.92 8.17
C PRO A 42 17.85 8.50 7.25
N LYS A 43 17.17 7.64 6.47
CA LYS A 43 16.06 8.03 5.59
C LYS A 43 14.70 8.12 6.28
N LEU A 44 14.57 7.62 7.51
CA LEU A 44 13.29 7.47 8.19
C LEU A 44 12.97 8.69 9.04
N GLN A 45 11.77 9.23 8.84
CA GLN A 45 11.12 10.13 9.78
C GLN A 45 9.80 9.51 10.24
N THR A 46 9.58 9.49 11.55
CA THR A 46 8.28 9.06 12.12
C THR A 46 7.47 10.27 12.54
N VAL A 47 6.22 10.34 12.11
CA VAL A 47 5.26 11.36 12.53
C VAL A 47 4.16 10.67 13.33
N VAL A 48 4.02 11.05 14.61
CA VAL A 48 3.02 10.46 15.50
C VAL A 48 1.68 11.13 15.28
N ILE A 49 0.71 10.38 14.78
CA ILE A 49 -0.65 10.86 14.53
C ILE A 49 -1.56 10.37 15.66
N LYS A 50 -2.20 11.32 16.35
CA LYS A 50 -3.12 11.04 17.47
C LYS A 50 -4.49 10.60 16.98
N ASP A 51 -4.96 11.23 15.91
CA ASP A 51 -6.26 10.94 15.29
C ASP A 51 -6.07 10.82 13.78
N PHE A 52 -6.31 9.62 13.24
CA PHE A 52 -6.16 9.34 11.81
C PHE A 52 -7.38 9.77 10.98
N LEU A 53 -8.44 10.27 11.62
CA LEU A 53 -9.58 10.92 10.93
C LEU A 53 -9.31 12.38 10.62
N ASN A 54 -8.32 12.99 11.27
CA ASN A 54 -8.03 14.42 11.14
C ASN A 54 -6.61 14.64 10.61
N TRP A 55 -6.52 15.15 9.38
CA TRP A 55 -5.27 15.47 8.71
C TRP A 55 -5.24 16.96 8.40
N SER A 56 -4.68 17.74 9.32
CA SER A 56 -4.54 19.17 9.18
C SER A 56 -3.39 19.56 8.24
N ASP A 57 -3.46 20.78 7.71
CA ASP A 57 -2.45 21.29 6.78
C ASP A 57 -1.04 21.33 7.39
N ASP A 58 -0.89 21.59 8.70
CA ASP A 58 0.42 21.55 9.37
C ASP A 58 1.07 20.15 9.36
N ILE A 59 0.28 19.09 9.32
CA ILE A 59 0.76 17.71 9.20
C ILE A 59 1.11 17.39 7.75
N LEU A 60 0.28 17.84 6.79
CA LEU A 60 0.37 17.42 5.39
C LEU A 60 1.26 18.30 4.51
N LEU A 61 1.29 19.62 4.73
CA LEU A 61 2.07 20.59 3.96
C LEU A 61 3.57 20.23 3.88
N PRO A 62 4.25 19.76 4.95
CA PRO A 62 5.66 19.35 4.87
C PRO A 62 5.93 18.16 3.95
N HIS A 63 4.88 17.52 3.43
CA HIS A 63 4.91 16.27 2.71
C HIS A 63 4.29 16.36 1.32
N VAL A 64 3.87 17.54 0.86
CA VAL A 64 3.29 17.73 -0.49
C VAL A 64 4.29 17.42 -1.60
N ASP A 65 5.59 17.38 -1.35
CA ASP A 65 6.61 16.94 -2.31
C ASP A 65 6.75 15.41 -2.41
N ALA A 66 6.06 14.64 -1.55
CA ALA A 66 6.11 13.19 -1.59
C ALA A 66 5.53 12.63 -2.88
N ALA A 67 6.15 11.59 -3.43
CA ALA A 67 5.78 11.02 -4.71
C ALA A 67 4.73 9.89 -4.60
N ALA A 68 4.68 9.21 -3.45
CA ALA A 68 3.80 8.07 -3.24
C ALA A 68 3.44 7.88 -1.76
N MET A 69 2.32 7.19 -1.52
CA MET A 69 1.91 6.60 -0.24
C MET A 69 1.79 5.09 -0.40
N ILE A 70 2.42 4.33 0.48
CA ILE A 70 2.11 2.91 0.68
C ILE A 70 1.20 2.78 1.91
N CYS A 71 -0.03 2.35 1.70
CA CYS A 71 -1.01 2.11 2.75
C CYS A 71 -1.20 0.60 2.95
N ALA A 72 -0.50 0.05 3.95
CA ALA A 72 -0.60 -1.34 4.38
C ALA A 72 -1.32 -1.46 5.74
N MET A 73 -2.26 -0.56 6.01
CA MET A 73 -3.14 -0.62 7.18
C MET A 73 -4.33 -1.55 6.90
N GLY A 74 -4.78 -2.25 7.93
CA GLY A 74 -6.01 -3.04 7.85
C GLY A 74 -6.16 -4.00 9.03
N SER A 75 -7.32 -4.61 9.13
CA SER A 75 -7.65 -5.62 10.13
C SER A 75 -8.11 -6.93 9.47
N TYR A 76 -7.93 -8.06 10.16
CA TYR A 76 -8.44 -9.34 9.67
C TYR A 76 -9.95 -9.51 9.86
N ARG A 77 -10.52 -8.89 10.90
CA ARG A 77 -11.91 -9.09 11.33
C ARG A 77 -12.88 -8.06 10.79
N GLY A 78 -12.37 -7.00 10.15
CA GLY A 78 -13.17 -5.85 9.73
C GLY A 78 -13.26 -4.85 10.87
N ASN A 79 -12.74 -3.66 10.62
CA ASN A 79 -12.83 -2.52 11.52
C ASN A 79 -12.96 -1.28 10.65
N VAL A 80 -14.12 -0.61 10.75
CA VAL A 80 -14.50 0.50 9.88
C VAL A 80 -13.43 1.60 9.83
N ASN A 81 -12.80 1.89 10.97
CA ASN A 81 -11.77 2.91 11.04
C ASN A 81 -10.53 2.54 10.20
N VAL A 82 -9.88 1.41 10.50
CA VAL A 82 -8.59 1.06 9.86
C VAL A 82 -8.74 0.48 8.45
N ASP A 83 -9.89 -0.13 8.14
CA ASP A 83 -10.16 -0.75 6.84
C ASP A 83 -10.86 0.22 5.87
N MET A 84 -11.32 1.39 6.33
CA MET A 84 -12.01 2.36 5.48
C MET A 84 -11.78 3.83 5.87
N GLU A 85 -12.15 4.26 7.07
CA GLU A 85 -12.24 5.71 7.38
C GLU A 85 -10.88 6.40 7.46
N TYR A 86 -9.90 5.80 8.14
CA TYR A 86 -8.55 6.34 8.26
C TYR A 86 -7.85 6.51 6.90
N PRO A 87 -7.79 5.49 6.02
CA PRO A 87 -7.20 5.68 4.70
C PRO A 87 -8.01 6.63 3.81
N LEU A 88 -9.34 6.71 3.93
CA LEU A 88 -10.13 7.70 3.18
C LEU A 88 -9.88 9.12 3.68
N ALA A 89 -9.83 9.34 4.99
CA ALA A 89 -9.56 10.66 5.57
C ALA A 89 -8.21 11.23 5.07
N PHE A 90 -7.18 10.38 5.00
CA PHE A 90 -5.90 10.78 4.40
C PHE A 90 -6.06 11.15 2.92
N GLN A 91 -6.72 10.29 2.13
CA GLN A 91 -6.90 10.52 0.69
C GLN A 91 -7.65 11.83 0.43
N THR A 92 -8.76 12.06 1.11
CA THR A 92 -9.60 13.25 0.93
C THR A 92 -8.82 14.52 1.29
N ALA A 93 -8.14 14.55 2.43
CA ALA A 93 -7.38 15.71 2.85
C ALA A 93 -6.18 15.97 1.93
N PHE A 94 -5.44 14.93 1.57
CA PHE A 94 -4.20 15.10 0.81
C PHE A 94 -4.46 15.38 -0.67
N ALA A 95 -5.44 14.74 -1.31
CA ALA A 95 -5.80 15.05 -2.69
C ALA A 95 -6.25 16.51 -2.86
N ALA A 96 -7.16 16.97 -2.00
CA ALA A 96 -7.63 18.37 -2.00
C ALA A 96 -6.49 19.38 -1.71
N LEU A 97 -5.51 19.01 -0.88
CA LEU A 97 -4.33 19.84 -0.65
C LEU A 97 -3.44 19.91 -1.89
N LEU A 98 -3.26 18.80 -2.60
CA LEU A 98 -2.41 18.72 -3.80
C LEU A 98 -2.97 19.50 -4.98
N GLU A 99 -4.28 19.63 -5.13
CA GLU A 99 -4.90 20.49 -6.16
C GLU A 99 -4.52 21.98 -6.02
N LYS A 100 -4.18 22.41 -4.79
CA LYS A 100 -3.75 23.78 -4.50
C LYS A 100 -2.25 24.00 -4.72
N GLN A 101 -1.50 22.93 -5.03
CA GLN A 101 -0.05 22.99 -5.24
C GLN A 101 0.29 23.18 -6.72
N PRO A 102 1.51 23.64 -7.05
CA PRO A 102 1.97 23.71 -8.43
C PRO A 102 1.84 22.39 -9.17
N LYS A 103 1.61 22.47 -10.49
CA LYS A 103 1.47 21.29 -11.35
C LYS A 103 2.66 20.34 -11.18
N ARG A 104 2.35 19.06 -11.05
CA ARG A 104 3.28 17.99 -10.71
C ARG A 104 2.83 16.67 -11.31
N GLU A 105 3.69 15.67 -11.27
CA GLU A 105 3.27 14.29 -11.50
C GLU A 105 2.23 13.86 -10.46
N PRO A 106 1.18 13.12 -10.86
CA PRO A 106 0.16 12.62 -9.95
C PRO A 106 0.75 11.84 -8.78
N PHE A 107 0.24 12.11 -7.58
CA PHE A 107 0.58 11.38 -6.38
C PHE A 107 0.10 9.94 -6.45
N ARG A 108 0.96 9.01 -6.05
CA ARG A 108 0.73 7.57 -6.20
C ARG A 108 0.29 6.94 -4.89
N PHE A 109 -1.00 6.63 -4.77
CA PHE A 109 -1.55 5.96 -3.60
C PHE A 109 -1.69 4.45 -3.83
N ILE A 110 -0.94 3.66 -3.08
CA ILE A 110 -0.87 2.20 -3.27
C ILE A 110 -1.40 1.55 -2.00
N HIS A 111 -2.53 0.85 -2.11
CA HIS A 111 -3.25 0.31 -0.97
C HIS A 111 -3.26 -1.22 -0.95
N LEU A 112 -3.05 -1.78 0.24
CA LEU A 112 -3.17 -3.22 0.50
C LEU A 112 -4.64 -3.61 0.69
N SER A 113 -5.24 -4.21 -0.33
CA SER A 113 -6.52 -4.90 -0.23
C SER A 113 -6.29 -6.42 -0.06
N GLY A 114 -7.19 -7.26 -0.56
CA GLY A 114 -7.06 -8.72 -0.55
C GLY A 114 -7.86 -9.38 -1.67
N LYS A 115 -7.39 -10.54 -2.13
CA LYS A 115 -7.94 -11.30 -3.26
C LYS A 115 -9.46 -11.50 -3.18
N TRP A 116 -9.99 -11.69 -1.97
CA TRP A 116 -11.40 -12.00 -1.75
C TRP A 116 -12.27 -10.81 -1.37
N VAL A 117 -11.72 -9.58 -1.37
CA VAL A 117 -12.52 -8.37 -1.12
C VAL A 117 -13.55 -8.19 -2.24
N VAL A 118 -14.80 -7.90 -1.86
CA VAL A 118 -15.96 -7.88 -2.77
C VAL A 118 -16.56 -6.47 -2.83
N GLN A 119 -16.61 -5.90 -4.03
CA GLN A 119 -17.19 -4.56 -4.26
C GLN A 119 -18.72 -4.60 -4.36
N GLU A 120 -19.30 -5.72 -4.79
CA GLU A 120 -20.75 -5.96 -4.79
C GLU A 120 -21.29 -6.02 -3.35
N GLN A 121 -21.93 -4.93 -2.90
CA GLN A 121 -22.31 -4.76 -1.49
C GLN A 121 -23.57 -5.55 -1.09
N ASP A 122 -24.38 -5.96 -2.06
CA ASP A 122 -25.55 -6.82 -1.89
C ASP A 122 -25.21 -8.32 -1.96
N ALA A 123 -23.95 -8.68 -2.29
CA ALA A 123 -23.50 -10.05 -2.30
C ALA A 123 -23.67 -10.73 -0.92
N LYS A 124 -24.20 -11.96 -0.94
CA LYS A 124 -24.33 -12.82 0.24
C LYS A 124 -23.15 -13.77 0.33
N LEU A 125 -22.28 -13.57 1.31
CA LEU A 125 -21.07 -14.37 1.47
C LEU A 125 -21.18 -15.29 2.68
N TRP A 126 -20.80 -16.56 2.49
CA TRP A 126 -20.82 -17.57 3.56
C TRP A 126 -19.63 -17.45 4.52
N VAL A 127 -18.55 -16.77 4.10
CA VAL A 127 -17.31 -16.64 4.87
C VAL A 127 -16.82 -15.20 4.85
N ASN A 128 -16.56 -14.65 6.03
CA ASN A 128 -15.99 -13.31 6.25
C ASN A 128 -16.78 -12.21 5.52
N ASP A 129 -18.10 -12.28 5.57
CA ASP A 129 -19.03 -11.40 4.85
C ASP A 129 -18.75 -9.90 5.12
N TYR A 130 -18.76 -9.52 6.39
CA TYR A 130 -18.54 -8.14 6.82
C TYR A 130 -17.18 -7.56 6.37
N PRO A 131 -16.01 -8.12 6.73
CA PRO A 131 -14.72 -7.53 6.34
C PRO A 131 -14.48 -7.50 4.84
N ARG A 132 -15.02 -8.47 4.08
CA ARG A 132 -14.85 -8.53 2.62
C ARG A 132 -15.66 -7.44 1.93
N LYS A 133 -16.88 -7.17 2.38
CA LYS A 133 -17.72 -6.10 1.85
C LYS A 133 -17.25 -4.71 2.32
N LEU A 134 -16.90 -4.56 3.59
CA LEU A 134 -16.35 -3.30 4.13
C LEU A 134 -15.14 -2.80 3.32
N LYS A 135 -14.16 -3.68 3.07
CA LYS A 135 -12.99 -3.33 2.26
C LYS A 135 -13.34 -3.05 0.80
N GLY A 136 -14.39 -3.69 0.27
CA GLY A 136 -14.84 -3.43 -1.09
C GLY A 136 -15.58 -2.11 -1.22
N LEU A 137 -16.35 -1.72 -0.21
CA LEU A 137 -16.93 -0.38 -0.12
C LEU A 137 -15.83 0.69 -0.07
N TYR A 138 -14.77 0.44 0.68
CA TYR A 138 -13.58 1.29 0.66
C TYR A 138 -12.94 1.36 -0.73
N GLU A 139 -12.74 0.23 -1.42
CA GLU A 139 -12.19 0.21 -2.80
C GLU A 139 -13.03 1.09 -3.75
N LEU A 140 -14.37 1.04 -3.65
CA LEU A 140 -15.27 1.86 -4.47
C LEU A 140 -15.11 3.36 -4.18
N ARG A 141 -15.09 3.75 -2.90
CA ARG A 141 -14.92 5.16 -2.50
C ARG A 141 -13.55 5.72 -2.89
N SER A 142 -12.50 4.90 -2.76
CA SER A 142 -11.15 5.29 -3.18
C SER A 142 -11.05 5.41 -4.70
N LEU A 143 -11.79 4.60 -5.47
CA LEU A 143 -11.89 4.75 -6.92
C LEU A 143 -12.60 6.05 -7.32
N GLU A 144 -13.71 6.38 -6.66
CA GLU A 144 -14.43 7.64 -6.87
C GLU A 144 -13.52 8.85 -6.65
N LEU A 145 -12.82 8.88 -5.51
CA LEU A 145 -11.84 9.93 -5.18
C LEU A 145 -10.72 10.02 -6.22
N ALA A 146 -10.18 8.89 -6.67
CA ALA A 146 -9.12 8.88 -7.67
C ALA A 146 -9.59 9.42 -9.03
N LYS A 147 -10.87 9.24 -9.38
CA LYS A 147 -11.47 9.82 -10.60
C LYS A 147 -11.72 11.32 -10.43
N GLU A 148 -12.21 11.74 -9.26
CA GLU A 148 -12.46 13.15 -8.95
C GLU A 148 -11.18 13.99 -9.04
N HIS A 149 -10.05 13.42 -8.60
CA HIS A 149 -8.76 14.11 -8.53
C HIS A 149 -7.72 13.58 -9.54
N GLU A 150 -8.14 13.07 -10.70
CA GLU A 150 -7.26 12.35 -11.65
C GLU A 150 -6.03 13.15 -12.12
N ALA A 151 -6.13 14.48 -12.12
CA ALA A 151 -5.03 15.37 -12.51
C ALA A 151 -3.85 15.34 -11.53
N VAL A 152 -4.10 15.04 -10.25
CA VAL A 152 -3.08 15.06 -9.18
C VAL A 152 -2.98 13.75 -8.42
N TRP A 153 -3.86 12.77 -8.70
CA TRP A 153 -3.99 11.54 -7.93
C TRP A 153 -4.05 10.30 -8.83
N LYS A 154 -3.29 9.27 -8.47
CA LYS A 154 -3.33 7.95 -9.08
C LYS A 154 -3.33 6.89 -8.00
N ALA A 155 -4.26 5.94 -8.08
CA ALA A 155 -4.45 4.93 -7.05
C ALA A 155 -4.41 3.49 -7.59
N TRP A 156 -3.87 2.58 -6.77
CA TRP A 156 -3.88 1.14 -7.01
C TRP A 156 -4.31 0.37 -5.76
N MET A 157 -5.23 -0.57 -5.95
CA MET A 157 -5.70 -1.55 -4.98
C MET A 157 -5.04 -2.90 -5.27
N LEU A 158 -4.06 -3.26 -4.46
CA LEU A 158 -3.38 -4.54 -4.56
C LEU A 158 -4.22 -5.62 -3.88
N LYS A 159 -4.60 -6.66 -4.61
CA LYS A 159 -5.41 -7.78 -4.11
C LYS A 159 -4.59 -9.08 -4.04
N PRO A 160 -3.62 -9.17 -3.12
CA PRO A 160 -2.86 -10.40 -2.91
C PRO A 160 -3.75 -11.50 -2.32
N GLY A 161 -3.40 -12.74 -2.61
CA GLY A 161 -3.94 -13.93 -1.96
C GLY A 161 -3.31 -14.13 -0.58
N GLY A 162 -3.08 -15.39 -0.20
CA GLY A 162 -2.38 -15.71 1.04
C GLY A 162 -0.95 -15.18 1.03
N VAL A 163 -0.63 -14.25 1.92
CA VAL A 163 0.72 -13.68 2.03
C VAL A 163 1.58 -14.55 2.95
N ILE A 164 2.66 -15.11 2.40
CA ILE A 164 3.64 -15.90 3.14
C ILE A 164 4.56 -14.93 3.88
N THR A 165 4.27 -14.76 5.17
CA THR A 165 5.14 -14.01 6.09
C THR A 165 6.33 -14.86 6.52
N GLN A 166 7.37 -14.22 7.06
CA GLN A 166 8.59 -14.90 7.50
C GLN A 166 8.33 -16.03 8.51
N ARG A 167 7.33 -15.88 9.38
CA ARG A 167 6.92 -16.92 10.35
C ARG A 167 6.32 -18.17 9.70
N LEU A 168 5.78 -18.05 8.48
CA LEU A 168 5.10 -19.12 7.76
C LEU A 168 5.88 -19.57 6.52
N ARG A 169 7.17 -19.24 6.41
CA ARG A 169 7.96 -19.44 5.19
C ARG A 169 7.91 -20.88 4.67
N VAL A 170 8.27 -21.86 5.49
CA VAL A 170 8.34 -23.28 5.09
C VAL A 170 6.96 -23.83 4.67
N PRO A 171 5.90 -23.79 5.51
CA PRO A 171 4.59 -24.28 5.11
C PRO A 171 3.97 -23.45 3.97
N GLY A 172 4.25 -22.15 3.94
CA GLY A 172 3.75 -21.25 2.90
C GLY A 172 4.34 -21.53 1.53
N TYR A 173 5.63 -21.90 1.45
CA TYR A 173 6.27 -22.24 0.18
C TYR A 173 5.68 -23.53 -0.40
N LEU A 174 5.43 -24.53 0.45
CA LEU A 174 4.72 -25.74 0.03
C LEU A 174 3.31 -25.40 -0.48
N ALA A 175 2.57 -24.55 0.24
CA ALA A 175 1.26 -24.09 -0.19
C ALA A 175 1.32 -23.34 -1.52
N GLN A 176 2.35 -22.53 -1.79
CA GLN A 176 2.53 -21.86 -3.08
C GLN A 176 2.78 -22.85 -4.22
N VAL A 177 3.58 -23.89 -4.00
CA VAL A 177 3.78 -24.95 -5.00
C VAL A 177 2.46 -25.67 -5.33
N LEU A 178 1.63 -25.91 -4.31
CA LEU A 178 0.36 -26.63 -4.48
C LEU A 178 -0.76 -25.77 -5.07
N LEU A 179 -0.89 -24.52 -4.63
CA LEU A 179 -2.01 -23.62 -4.97
C LEU A 179 -1.68 -22.67 -6.13
N GLY A 180 -0.39 -22.46 -6.42
CA GLY A 180 0.08 -21.58 -7.49
C GLY A 180 0.04 -20.08 -7.17
N ASP A 181 0.63 -19.31 -8.09
CA ASP A 181 0.83 -17.86 -8.00
C ASP A 181 -0.47 -17.04 -8.18
N ASP A 182 -1.63 -17.68 -8.34
CA ASP A 182 -2.93 -16.98 -8.28
C ASP A 182 -3.44 -16.78 -6.86
N TYR A 183 -3.02 -17.64 -5.94
CA TYR A 183 -3.64 -17.76 -4.61
C TYR A 183 -2.70 -17.43 -3.47
N VAL A 184 -1.40 -17.47 -3.71
CA VAL A 184 -0.38 -17.28 -2.69
C VAL A 184 0.71 -16.34 -3.23
N ILE A 185 1.32 -15.55 -2.34
CA ILE A 185 2.40 -14.63 -2.67
C ILE A 185 3.40 -14.54 -1.51
N ARG A 186 4.68 -14.41 -1.81
CA ARG A 186 5.71 -14.17 -0.78
C ARG A 186 5.69 -12.70 -0.37
N ASN A 187 5.84 -12.43 0.93
CA ASN A 187 5.84 -11.03 1.41
C ASN A 187 6.94 -10.18 0.75
N GLU A 188 8.07 -10.80 0.41
CA GLU A 188 9.18 -10.18 -0.31
C GLU A 188 8.77 -9.72 -1.72
N GLU A 189 7.99 -10.53 -2.45
CA GLU A 189 7.45 -10.21 -3.78
C GLU A 189 6.43 -9.07 -3.69
N LEU A 190 5.51 -9.14 -2.72
CA LEU A 190 4.53 -8.09 -2.49
C LEU A 190 5.20 -6.76 -2.11
N GLY A 191 6.20 -6.80 -1.22
CA GLY A 191 6.99 -5.63 -0.84
C GLY A 191 7.75 -5.00 -2.01
N ALA A 192 8.27 -5.83 -2.91
CA ALA A 192 8.93 -5.37 -4.13
C ALA A 192 7.96 -4.70 -5.08
N PHE A 193 6.75 -5.25 -5.21
CA PHE A 193 5.73 -4.66 -6.05
C PHE A 193 5.22 -3.31 -5.52
N PHE A 194 5.03 -3.17 -4.19
CA PHE A 194 4.78 -1.87 -3.56
C PHE A 194 5.88 -0.85 -3.90
N THR A 195 7.13 -1.26 -3.76
CA THR A 195 8.29 -0.39 -4.02
C THR A 195 8.37 0.00 -5.51
N TYR A 196 8.14 -0.96 -6.42
CA TYR A 196 8.06 -0.73 -7.85
C TYR A 196 7.03 0.35 -8.19
N LEU A 197 5.79 0.22 -7.71
CA LEU A 197 4.74 1.21 -7.97
C LEU A 197 5.09 2.58 -7.39
N ALA A 198 5.68 2.62 -6.19
CA ALA A 198 6.07 3.88 -5.55
C ALA A 198 7.17 4.61 -6.34
N VAL A 199 8.13 3.87 -6.91
CA VAL A 199 9.31 4.41 -7.58
C VAL A 199 9.07 4.69 -9.06
N GLU A 200 8.59 3.68 -9.79
CA GLU A 200 8.48 3.72 -11.25
C GLU A 200 7.12 4.28 -11.70
N GLY A 201 6.09 4.26 -10.84
CA GLY A 201 4.80 4.90 -11.09
C GLY A 201 4.01 4.39 -12.30
N SER A 202 4.43 3.27 -12.86
CA SER A 202 3.80 2.60 -13.99
C SER A 202 3.18 1.30 -13.52
N GLU A 203 1.97 1.04 -13.97
CA GLU A 203 1.34 -0.28 -13.90
C GLU A 203 0.48 -0.43 -15.16
N LYS A 204 0.51 -1.62 -15.75
CA LYS A 204 -0.27 -1.94 -16.95
C LYS A 204 -1.73 -2.20 -16.58
N ASP A 205 -1.94 -2.80 -15.41
CA ASP A 205 -3.27 -2.99 -14.85
C ASP A 205 -3.86 -1.66 -14.35
N GLY A 206 -5.19 -1.57 -14.35
CA GLY A 206 -5.93 -0.40 -13.89
C GLY A 206 -5.91 -0.25 -12.37
N PHE A 207 -6.98 0.32 -11.82
CA PHE A 207 -7.10 0.57 -10.38
C PHE A 207 -6.97 -0.69 -9.50
N VAL A 208 -7.33 -1.88 -10.01
CA VAL A 208 -7.21 -3.15 -9.28
C VAL A 208 -6.10 -4.00 -9.87
N VAL A 209 -5.18 -4.49 -9.03
CA VAL A 209 -4.11 -5.40 -9.42
C VAL A 209 -4.24 -6.73 -8.69
N LEU A 210 -4.29 -7.83 -9.42
CA LEU A 210 -4.54 -9.17 -8.88
C LEU A 210 -3.26 -9.93 -8.54
N ASN A 211 -3.37 -10.93 -7.65
CA ASN A 211 -2.24 -11.67 -7.08
C ASN A 211 -1.17 -12.09 -8.10
N ARG A 212 -1.55 -12.73 -9.22
CA ARG A 212 -0.58 -13.21 -10.21
C ARG A 212 0.31 -12.09 -10.76
N ARG A 213 -0.29 -10.97 -11.15
CA ARG A 213 0.44 -9.80 -11.64
C ARG A 213 1.40 -9.25 -10.57
N ILE A 214 0.96 -9.19 -9.32
CA ILE A 214 1.78 -8.74 -8.18
C ILE A 214 2.98 -9.67 -8.01
N VAL A 215 2.78 -11.00 -8.07
CA VAL A 215 3.86 -11.99 -7.98
C VAL A 215 4.88 -11.80 -9.10
N GLU A 216 4.40 -11.74 -10.35
CA GLU A 216 5.25 -11.57 -11.53
C GLU A 216 6.06 -10.28 -11.46
N GLY A 217 5.39 -9.14 -11.24
CA GLY A 217 6.06 -7.84 -11.16
C GLY A 217 7.00 -7.72 -9.97
N GLY A 218 6.64 -8.30 -8.83
CA GLY A 218 7.52 -8.37 -7.66
C GLY A 218 8.81 -9.13 -7.94
N ARG A 219 8.72 -10.30 -8.59
CA ARG A 219 9.89 -11.10 -8.98
C ARG A 219 10.77 -10.38 -10.00
N GLU A 220 10.16 -9.80 -11.04
CA GLU A 220 10.86 -9.00 -12.05
C GLU A 220 11.64 -7.86 -11.41
N TYR A 221 11.00 -7.13 -10.48
CA TYR A 221 11.62 -5.99 -9.82
C TYR A 221 12.76 -6.40 -8.88
N LEU A 222 12.60 -7.49 -8.11
CA LEU A 222 13.66 -8.04 -7.26
C LEU A 222 14.89 -8.45 -8.09
N LYS A 223 14.68 -9.11 -9.23
CA LYS A 223 15.76 -9.49 -10.15
C LYS A 223 16.49 -8.25 -10.68
N LYS A 224 15.75 -7.22 -11.09
CA LYS A 224 16.31 -5.94 -11.55
C LYS A 224 17.14 -5.25 -10.45
N MET A 225 16.67 -5.24 -9.21
CA MET A 225 17.40 -4.63 -8.09
C MET A 225 18.68 -5.39 -7.74
N SER A 226 18.67 -6.72 -7.85
CA SER A 226 19.87 -7.53 -7.59
C SER A 226 20.97 -7.23 -8.63
N SER A 227 20.62 -7.15 -9.92
CA SER A 227 21.57 -6.82 -10.98
C SER A 227 22.16 -5.40 -10.93
N VAL A 228 21.54 -4.50 -10.17
CA VAL A 228 22.06 -3.13 -9.97
C VAL A 228 23.05 -3.06 -8.81
N VAL A 229 23.01 -4.03 -7.88
CA VAL A 229 23.95 -4.10 -6.75
C VAL A 229 25.25 -4.82 -7.15
N ASP A 230 25.17 -5.74 -8.11
CA ASP A 230 26.32 -6.51 -8.61
C ASP A 230 27.18 -5.76 -9.65
N ASN A 231 26.79 -4.55 -10.06
CA ASN A 231 27.48 -3.68 -11.02
C ASN A 231 27.88 -2.35 -10.37
#